data_AF-A0A9P9A9Y6-F1
#
_entry.id   AF-A0A9P9A9Y6-F1
#
_cell.length_a   1.000
_cell.length_b   1.000
_cell.length_c   1.000
_cell.angle_alpha   90.00
_cell.angle_beta   90.00
_cell.angle_gamma   90.00
#
_symmetry.space_group_name_H-M   'P 1'
#
loop_
_entity.id
_entity.type
_entity.pdbx_description
1 polymer ?
#
loop_
_entity_poly.entity_id
_entity_poly.type
_entity_poly.pdbx_seq_one_letter_code
_entity_poly.pdbx_strand_id
1 'polypeptide(L)'
;MASESRLYVFSQETKDHLRKFRLGTSRSSDPQAVIYLIDKTTHEIRQDEDKITYKTLDTIGDDLPDHTPRFILLSYPLTLPSGRLSVPYVLVYYLPVTASNEMKMMYAGAKELMRNTSEVGRVIDIDSIEELEEIPAKLGQEN
;
A
#
# COMPACT_ATOMS: atom_id res chain seq x y z
N MET A 1 15.98 9.12 11.74
CA MET A 1 15.25 8.45 10.65
C MET A 1 15.22 9.23 9.32
N ALA A 2 15.42 10.55 9.29
CA ALA A 2 15.41 11.35 8.03
C ALA A 2 16.56 11.07 7.02
N SER A 3 17.52 10.20 7.36
CA SER A 3 18.69 9.90 6.52
C SER A 3 18.47 8.74 5.56
N GLU A 4 17.64 7.76 5.91
CA GLU A 4 17.43 6.55 5.10
C GLU A 4 16.43 6.77 3.96
N SER A 5 15.43 7.65 4.16
CA SER A 5 14.45 7.98 3.12
C SER A 5 15.05 8.69 1.90
N ARG A 6 16.25 9.28 2.02
CA ARG A 6 16.94 9.97 0.91
C ARG A 6 17.54 9.01 -0.12
N LEU A 7 17.64 7.73 0.22
CA LEU A 7 18.18 6.69 -0.65
C LEU A 7 17.16 6.24 -1.71
N TYR A 8 15.88 6.24 -1.35
CA TYR A 8 14.81 5.76 -2.22
C TYR A 8 14.28 6.88 -3.12
N VAL A 9 13.91 6.51 -4.34
CA VAL A 9 13.43 7.46 -5.34
C VAL A 9 12.12 7.00 -5.96
N PHE A 10 11.40 7.97 -6.52
CA PHE A 10 10.25 7.74 -7.37
C PHE A 10 10.50 8.42 -8.70
N SER A 11 10.33 7.69 -9.80
CA SER A 11 10.23 8.30 -11.13
C SER A 11 9.03 9.24 -11.23
N GLN A 12 9.07 10.14 -12.22
CA GLN A 12 7.94 11.01 -12.50
C GLN A 12 6.68 10.20 -12.88
N GLU A 13 6.85 9.12 -13.63
CA GLU A 13 5.76 8.21 -13.99
C GLU A 13 5.08 7.65 -12.75
N THR A 14 5.85 7.13 -11.78
CA THR A 14 5.26 6.62 -10.55
C THR A 14 4.54 7.72 -9.76
N LYS A 15 5.11 8.92 -9.64
CA LYS A 15 4.45 10.04 -8.95
C LYS A 15 3.13 10.42 -9.63
N ASP A 16 3.10 10.44 -10.96
CA ASP A 16 1.90 10.74 -11.72
C ASP A 16 0.84 9.64 -11.52
N HIS A 17 1.25 8.37 -11.48
CA HIS A 17 0.36 7.26 -11.18
C HIS A 17 -0.21 7.36 -9.76
N LEU A 18 0.63 7.57 -8.73
CA LEU A 18 0.19 7.75 -7.34
C LEU A 18 -0.88 8.84 -7.22
N ARG A 19 -0.65 9.98 -7.88
CA ARG A 19 -1.61 11.09 -7.91
C ARG A 19 -2.90 10.70 -8.63
N LYS A 20 -2.81 10.10 -9.81
CA LYS A 20 -3.99 9.67 -10.59
C LYS A 20 -4.82 8.63 -9.85
N PHE A 21 -4.17 7.65 -9.25
CA PHE A 21 -4.81 6.60 -8.46
C PHE A 21 -5.60 7.21 -7.31
N ARG A 22 -4.95 7.99 -6.44
CA ARG A 22 -5.61 8.65 -5.30
C ARG A 22 -6.83 9.49 -5.72
N LEU A 23 -6.69 10.30 -6.77
CA LEU A 23 -7.78 11.17 -7.22
C LEU A 23 -8.90 10.37 -7.88
N GLY A 24 -8.55 9.38 -8.69
CA GLY A 24 -9.48 8.55 -9.46
C GLY A 24 -10.29 7.57 -8.63
N THR A 25 -9.73 7.04 -7.54
CA THR A 25 -10.41 6.01 -6.73
C THR A 25 -11.27 6.59 -5.60
N SER A 26 -11.16 7.90 -5.32
CA SER A 26 -11.87 8.59 -4.23
C SER A 26 -13.39 8.49 -4.22
N ARG A 27 -14.00 8.10 -5.36
CA ARG A 27 -15.45 7.92 -5.53
C ARG A 27 -15.81 6.54 -6.09
N SER A 28 -14.87 5.60 -6.10
CA SER A 28 -15.12 4.24 -6.57
C SER A 28 -16.14 3.54 -5.68
N SER A 29 -17.06 2.79 -6.29
CA SER A 29 -17.98 1.90 -5.57
C SER A 29 -17.34 0.58 -5.18
N ASP A 30 -16.24 0.22 -5.86
CA ASP A 30 -15.49 -1.02 -5.63
C ASP A 30 -14.14 -0.70 -4.96
N PRO A 31 -13.60 -1.59 -4.12
CA PRO A 31 -12.21 -1.51 -3.67
C PRO A 31 -11.27 -1.37 -4.85
N GLN A 32 -10.24 -0.56 -4.71
CA GLN A 32 -9.18 -0.40 -5.71
C GLN A 32 -7.85 -0.51 -4.99
N ALA A 33 -6.97 -1.40 -5.45
CA ALA A 33 -5.63 -1.52 -4.90
C ALA A 33 -4.55 -1.66 -5.96
N VAL A 34 -3.34 -1.24 -5.62
CA VAL A 34 -2.13 -1.40 -6.44
C VAL A 34 -0.94 -1.73 -5.55
N ILE A 35 -0.08 -2.62 -6.04
CA ILE A 35 1.10 -3.11 -5.31
C ILE A 35 2.35 -2.38 -5.80
N TYR A 36 3.19 -1.96 -4.86
CA TYR A 36 4.47 -1.31 -5.07
C TYR A 36 5.60 -2.12 -4.40
N LEU A 37 6.73 -2.17 -5.08
CA LEU A 37 7.97 -2.81 -4.64
C LEU A 37 9.14 -1.84 -4.68
N ILE A 38 10.22 -2.18 -3.99
CA ILE A 38 11.51 -1.50 -4.10
C ILE A 38 12.40 -2.31 -5.04
N ASP A 39 12.83 -1.69 -6.13
CA ASP A 39 13.88 -2.24 -6.97
C ASP A 39 15.21 -2.23 -6.21
N LYS A 40 15.78 -3.41 -5.94
CA LYS A 40 16.98 -3.55 -5.12
C LYS A 40 18.22 -2.91 -5.75
N THR A 41 18.22 -2.74 -7.07
CA THR A 41 19.38 -2.20 -7.78
C THR A 41 19.28 -0.69 -7.85
N THR A 42 18.12 -0.16 -8.23
CA THR A 42 17.95 1.29 -8.43
C THR A 42 17.45 2.02 -7.18
N HIS A 43 16.97 1.30 -6.17
CA HIS A 43 16.26 1.83 -5.01
C HIS A 43 15.01 2.64 -5.38
N GLU A 44 14.47 2.40 -6.58
CA GLU A 44 13.22 3.00 -7.02
C GLU A 44 12.02 2.27 -6.41
N ILE A 45 11.06 3.02 -5.88
CA ILE A 45 9.75 2.50 -5.50
C ILE A 45 8.83 2.61 -6.72
N ARG A 46 8.37 1.47 -7.22
CA ARG A 46 7.55 1.37 -8.46
C ARG A 46 6.59 0.18 -8.41
N GLN A 47 5.62 0.16 -9.33
CA GLN A 47 4.83 -1.04 -9.58
C GLN A 47 5.68 -2.08 -10.33
N ASP A 48 5.21 -3.32 -10.34
CA ASP A 48 5.66 -4.31 -11.32
C ASP A 48 5.29 -3.87 -12.76
N GLU A 49 5.73 -4.68 -13.72
CA GLU A 49 5.52 -4.40 -15.15
C GLU A 49 4.05 -4.52 -15.55
N ASP A 50 3.29 -5.37 -14.87
CA ASP A 50 1.89 -5.66 -15.17
C ASP A 50 0.96 -4.54 -14.71
N LYS A 51 1.36 -3.73 -13.73
CA LYS A 51 0.64 -2.54 -13.22
C LYS A 51 -0.82 -2.85 -12.90
N ILE A 52 -1.06 -4.03 -12.32
CA ILE A 52 -2.40 -4.54 -12.04
C ILE A 52 -3.10 -3.63 -11.04
N THR A 53 -4.38 -3.33 -11.31
CA THR A 53 -5.30 -2.71 -10.34
C THR A 53 -6.29 -3.75 -9.86
N TYR A 54 -6.19 -4.10 -8.59
CA TYR A 54 -7.03 -5.11 -7.94
C TYR A 54 -8.36 -4.51 -7.51
N LYS A 55 -9.41 -5.33 -7.59
CA LYS A 55 -10.78 -4.92 -7.22
C LYS A 55 -11.33 -5.60 -5.98
N THR A 56 -10.65 -6.64 -5.48
CA THR A 56 -11.01 -7.39 -4.27
C THR A 56 -9.75 -7.70 -3.47
N LEU A 57 -9.90 -7.92 -2.16
CA LEU A 57 -8.76 -8.22 -1.29
C LEU A 57 -8.15 -9.59 -1.58
N ASP A 58 -8.97 -10.59 -1.91
CA ASP A 58 -8.54 -11.95 -2.23
C ASP A 58 -7.51 -11.95 -3.37
N THR A 59 -7.81 -11.22 -4.46
CA THR A 59 -6.91 -11.13 -5.62
C THR A 59 -5.60 -10.41 -5.33
N ILE A 60 -5.55 -9.58 -4.28
CA ILE A 60 -4.28 -8.97 -3.83
C ILE A 60 -3.43 -10.05 -3.20
N GLY A 61 -4.01 -10.89 -2.34
CA GLY A 61 -3.32 -11.97 -1.65
C GLY A 61 -2.65 -12.95 -2.60
N ASP A 62 -3.32 -13.31 -3.69
CA ASP A 62 -2.80 -14.24 -4.71
C ASP A 62 -1.48 -13.77 -5.35
N ASP A 63 -1.28 -12.45 -5.46
CA ASP A 63 -0.10 -11.84 -6.08
C ASP A 63 0.94 -11.33 -5.05
N LEU A 64 0.66 -11.50 -3.74
CA LEU A 64 1.62 -11.15 -2.70
C LEU A 64 2.68 -12.24 -2.53
N PRO A 65 3.97 -11.86 -2.47
CA PRO A 65 5.05 -12.82 -2.34
C PRO A 65 5.28 -13.27 -0.90
N ASP A 66 5.46 -14.57 -0.68
CA ASP A 66 5.61 -15.17 0.65
C ASP A 66 6.78 -14.62 1.50
N HIS A 67 7.84 -14.12 0.85
CA HIS A 67 9.14 -13.84 1.49
C HIS A 67 9.65 -12.40 1.30
N THR A 68 8.87 -11.52 0.66
CA THR A 68 9.33 -10.15 0.42
C THR A 68 8.26 -9.13 0.77
N PRO A 69 8.62 -8.01 1.43
CA PRO A 69 7.63 -7.00 1.78
C PRO A 69 7.04 -6.30 0.54
N ARG A 70 5.87 -5.70 0.71
CA ARG A 70 5.19 -4.89 -0.31
C ARG A 70 4.50 -3.67 0.31
N PHE A 71 4.42 -2.61 -0.48
CA PHE A 71 3.57 -1.47 -0.20
C PHE A 71 2.31 -1.59 -1.05
N ILE A 72 1.14 -1.57 -0.43
CA ILE A 72 -0.13 -1.71 -1.15
C ILE A 72 -0.93 -0.44 -0.89
N LEU A 73 -1.27 0.31 -1.94
CA LEU A 73 -2.21 1.42 -1.80
C LEU A 73 -3.60 0.86 -1.96
N LEU A 74 -4.47 1.15 -0.99
CA LEU A 74 -5.84 0.66 -0.96
C LEU A 74 -6.80 1.83 -0.81
N SER A 75 -7.73 1.93 -1.76
CA SER A 75 -8.89 2.79 -1.69
C SER A 75 -10.11 1.90 -1.48
N TYR A 76 -10.70 1.94 -0.29
CA TYR A 76 -11.73 0.97 0.09
C TYR A 76 -13.07 1.67 0.40
N PRO A 77 -14.10 1.56 -0.44
CA PRO A 77 -15.40 2.11 -0.12
C PRO A 77 -16.07 1.29 0.98
N LEU A 78 -16.53 1.95 2.04
CA LEU A 78 -17.35 1.34 3.09
C LEU A 78 -18.37 2.31 3.67
N THR A 79 -19.41 1.74 4.27
CA THR A 79 -20.36 2.47 5.10
C THR A 79 -19.92 2.37 6.55
N LEU A 80 -19.64 3.50 7.19
CA LEU A 80 -19.29 3.55 8.61
C LEU A 80 -20.51 3.18 9.47
N PRO A 81 -20.34 2.80 10.74
CA PRO A 81 -21.45 2.51 11.65
C PRO A 81 -22.47 3.65 11.79
N SER A 82 -22.03 4.89 11.55
CA SER A 82 -22.89 6.09 11.51
C SER A 82 -23.81 6.18 10.28
N GLY A 83 -23.68 5.26 9.32
CA GLY A 83 -24.37 5.32 8.02
C GLY A 83 -23.68 6.20 6.99
N ARG A 84 -22.57 6.87 7.35
CA ARG A 84 -21.80 7.70 6.42
C ARG A 84 -21.00 6.83 5.45
N LEU A 85 -21.12 7.13 4.15
CA LEU A 85 -20.21 6.58 3.14
C LEU A 85 -18.84 7.22 3.25
N SER A 86 -17.80 6.38 3.28
CA SER A 86 -16.40 6.77 3.32
C SER A 86 -15.60 5.94 2.33
N VAL A 87 -14.55 6.52 1.78
CA VAL A 87 -13.58 5.79 0.93
C VAL A 87 -12.18 6.06 1.49
N PRO A 88 -11.78 5.41 2.61
CA PRO A 88 -10.44 5.57 3.13
C PRO A 88 -9.39 5.19 2.10
N TYR A 89 -8.38 6.05 2.01
CA TYR A 89 -7.22 5.84 1.17
C TYR A 89 -6.01 5.61 2.07
N VAL A 90 -5.54 4.36 2.10
CA VAL A 90 -4.56 3.87 3.08
C VAL A 90 -3.39 3.18 2.40
N LEU A 91 -2.27 3.15 3.11
CA LEU A 91 -1.14 2.29 2.78
C LEU A 91 -1.22 1.04 3.64
N VAL A 92 -1.35 -0.12 3.03
CA VAL A 92 -1.16 -1.42 3.68
C VAL A 92 0.31 -1.80 3.50
N TYR A 93 1.02 -1.92 4.61
CA TYR A 93 2.43 -2.28 4.65
C TYR A 93 2.53 -3.77 4.99
N TYR A 94 2.66 -4.60 3.95
CA TYR A 94 2.80 -6.04 4.08
C TYR A 94 4.26 -6.41 4.34
N LEU A 95 4.50 -7.04 5.48
CA LEU A 95 5.82 -7.42 5.98
C LEU A 95 5.84 -8.89 6.40
N PRO A 96 5.97 -9.84 5.45
CA PRO A 96 5.88 -11.25 5.78
C PRO A 96 6.89 -11.65 6.86
N VAL A 97 6.46 -12.46 7.83
CA VAL A 97 7.32 -12.90 8.95
C VAL A 97 8.62 -13.56 8.47
N THR A 98 8.56 -14.23 7.33
CA THR A 98 9.66 -14.94 6.68
C THR A 98 10.64 -14.03 5.94
N ALA A 99 10.33 -12.75 5.74
CA ALA A 99 11.22 -11.81 5.07
C ALA A 99 12.56 -11.68 5.81
N SER A 100 13.66 -11.59 5.05
CA SER A 100 14.99 -11.39 5.62
C SER A 100 15.10 -10.03 6.32
N ASN A 101 15.98 -9.94 7.32
CA ASN A 101 16.20 -8.70 8.07
C ASN A 101 16.63 -7.54 7.15
N GLU A 102 17.42 -7.81 6.12
CA GLU A 102 17.81 -6.84 5.10
C GLU A 102 16.58 -6.25 4.39
N MET A 103 15.66 -7.10 3.93
CA MET A 103 14.43 -6.65 3.28
C MET A 103 13.53 -5.88 4.23
N LYS A 104 13.40 -6.35 5.48
CA LYS A 104 12.62 -5.65 6.53
C LYS A 104 13.17 -4.24 6.78
N MET A 105 14.49 -4.10 6.90
CA MET A 105 15.14 -2.80 7.08
C MET A 105 14.97 -1.89 5.86
N MET A 106 15.17 -2.42 4.64
CA MET A 106 15.04 -1.66 3.41
C MET A 106 13.63 -1.05 3.28
N TYR A 107 12.59 -1.86 3.46
CA TYR A 107 11.21 -1.38 3.39
C TYR A 107 10.84 -0.46 4.55
N ALA A 108 11.34 -0.71 5.77
CA ALA A 108 11.13 0.20 6.89
C ALA A 108 11.70 1.61 6.61
N GLY A 109 12.90 1.69 6.01
CA GLY A 109 13.51 2.97 5.62
C GLY A 109 12.76 3.72 4.52
N ALA A 110 12.06 2.99 3.64
CA ALA A 110 11.25 3.56 2.56
C ALA A 110 9.80 3.92 2.97
N LYS A 111 9.28 3.33 4.05
CA LYS A 111 7.87 3.44 4.49
C LYS A 111 7.40 4.89 4.62
N GLU A 112 8.21 5.73 5.27
CA GLU A 112 7.91 7.14 5.48
C GLU A 112 7.84 7.91 4.16
N LEU A 113 8.77 7.65 3.25
CA LEU A 113 8.79 8.28 1.93
C LEU A 113 7.57 7.85 1.10
N MET A 114 7.23 6.57 1.10
CA MET A 114 6.04 6.05 0.43
C MET A 114 4.76 6.68 0.98
N ARG A 115 4.61 6.76 2.32
CA ARG A 115 3.45 7.41 2.96
C ARG A 115 3.30 8.86 2.52
N ASN A 116 4.38 9.64 2.60
CA ASN A 116 4.34 11.06 2.28
C ASN A 116 4.12 11.33 0.78
N THR A 117 4.71 10.51 -0.10
CA THR A 117 4.59 10.67 -1.56
C THR A 117 3.21 10.24 -2.08
N SER A 118 2.64 9.19 -1.50
CA SER A 118 1.30 8.71 -1.87
C SER A 118 0.17 9.53 -1.27
N GLU A 119 0.43 10.35 -0.25
CA GLU A 119 -0.58 11.15 0.48
C GLU A 119 -1.71 10.30 1.08
N VAL A 120 -1.39 9.13 1.62
CA VAL A 120 -2.35 8.28 2.34
C VAL A 120 -2.73 8.89 3.69
N GLY A 121 -3.98 8.69 4.11
CA GLY A 121 -4.48 9.19 5.40
C GLY A 121 -4.08 8.32 6.60
N ARG A 122 -3.79 7.03 6.36
CA ARG A 122 -3.45 6.04 7.39
C ARG A 122 -2.54 4.97 6.82
N VAL A 123 -1.72 4.38 7.70
CA VAL A 123 -0.94 3.17 7.40
C VAL A 123 -1.46 2.02 8.25
N ILE A 124 -1.59 0.84 7.65
CA ILE A 124 -1.98 -0.42 8.30
C ILE A 124 -0.84 -1.39 8.07
N ASP A 125 -0.27 -1.93 9.14
CA ASP A 125 0.79 -2.92 9.06
C ASP A 125 0.16 -4.31 9.17
N ILE A 126 0.57 -5.23 8.30
CA ILE A 126 0.16 -6.65 8.31
C ILE A 126 1.40 -7.52 8.07
N ASP A 127 1.45 -8.71 8.68
CA ASP A 127 2.58 -9.64 8.51
C ASP A 127 2.20 -10.97 7.82
N SER A 128 0.93 -11.10 7.47
CA SER A 128 0.34 -12.28 6.83
C SER A 128 -0.75 -11.86 5.83
N ILE A 129 -1.07 -12.75 4.89
CA ILE A 129 -2.10 -12.48 3.85
C ILE A 129 -3.49 -12.56 4.48
N GLU A 130 -3.66 -13.43 5.46
CA GLU A 130 -4.89 -13.63 6.24
C GLU A 130 -5.37 -12.33 6.89
N GLU A 131 -4.45 -11.46 7.33
CA GLU A 131 -4.79 -10.16 7.89
C GLU A 131 -5.42 -9.18 6.89
N LEU A 132 -5.35 -9.44 5.57
CA LEU A 132 -6.06 -8.61 4.57
C LEU A 132 -7.57 -8.62 4.84
N GLU A 133 -8.13 -9.75 5.27
CA GLU A 133 -9.56 -9.90 5.57
C GLU A 133 -10.01 -9.03 6.75
N GLU A 134 -9.09 -8.64 7.62
CA GLU A 134 -9.36 -7.77 8.78
C GLU A 134 -9.37 -6.29 8.42
N ILE A 135 -8.82 -5.91 7.25
CA ILE A 135 -8.68 -4.51 6.86
C ILE A 135 -10.02 -3.77 6.86
N PRO A 136 -11.13 -4.29 6.28
CA PRO A 136 -12.41 -3.59 6.30
C PRO A 136 -12.88 -3.26 7.72
N ALA A 137 -12.66 -4.17 8.68
CA ALA A 137 -12.99 -3.93 10.09
C ALA A 137 -12.07 -2.86 10.70
N LYS A 138 -10.76 -2.91 10.44
CA LYS A 138 -9.78 -1.89 10.88
C LYS A 138 -10.10 -0.49 10.32
N LEU A 139 -10.66 -0.41 9.12
CA LEU A 139 -11.09 0.84 8.47
C LEU A 139 -12.41 1.39 8.99
N GLY A 140 -13.34 0.53 9.41
CA GLY A 140 -14.65 0.92 9.95
C GLY A 140 -14.61 1.44 11.39
N GLN A 141 -13.51 1.22 12.10
CA GLN A 141 -13.26 1.79 13.42
C GLN A 141 -12.81 3.25 13.24
N GLU A 142 -13.69 4.20 13.57
CA GLU A 142 -13.31 5.63 13.67
C GLU A 142 -12.22 5.78 14.74
N ASN A 143 -11.14 6.50 14.42
CA ASN A 143 -10.14 6.94 15.40
C ASN A 143 -10.72 8.04 16.29
#